data_AF-A0A075KDG6-F1
#
_entry.id   AF-A0A075KDG6-F1
#
_cell.length_a   1.000
_cell.length_b   1.000
_cell.length_c   1.000
_cell.angle_alpha   90.00
_cell.angle_beta   90.00
_cell.angle_gamma   90.00
#
_symmetry.space_group_name_H-M   'P 1'
#
loop_
_entity.id
_entity.type
_entity.pdbx_description
1 polymer ?
#
loop_
_entity_poly.entity_id
_entity_poly.type
_entity_poly.pdbx_seq_one_letter_code
_entity_poly.pdbx_strand_id
1 'polypeptide(L)'
;MNNKRGSAALLGIIAMMLLGLIGLGMMTRSRIELEIATNHRDGVAAQYVAEAGIQWAITKLKIDDEFKSQTESKDFITTFEILGTLSPIGSYNVKIGPDSKTTNKNVRLIRSIGTVNKAKRQIIGKVLLPVVASSVFNYALFSTANLSITNTMITGSLRSNDNITLSNNCEIIGDIFIRDSTKISYNETTINGMINYNVPIIKIPAYNENDYRNSSLLHDFLDGQTYTLTDNLSFANDNFIMKNNSYLLGNGLIYVKNNVIIDTKSQILGNIMIVAGGNIIISDHAILNKAILLAKGNGQIDTSAEITGCISVGGKLNVEDATVIYDNNIIQFFNLPTDIASPFEITWDY
;
A
#
# COMPACT_ATOMS: atom_id res chain seq x y z
N MET A 1 -64.97 -63.44 -50.85
CA MET A 1 -65.04 -62.41 -49.79
C MET A 1 -63.69 -62.38 -49.08
N ASN A 2 -62.83 -61.44 -49.46
CA ASN A 2 -61.46 -61.37 -48.95
C ASN A 2 -61.46 -60.97 -47.47
N ASN A 3 -60.63 -61.66 -46.69
CA ASN A 3 -60.55 -61.61 -45.23
C ASN A 3 -59.95 -60.28 -44.72
N LYS A 4 -60.67 -59.16 -44.92
CA LYS A 4 -60.24 -57.79 -44.53
C LYS A 4 -60.25 -57.53 -43.02
N ARG A 5 -60.77 -58.46 -42.20
CA ARG A 5 -60.82 -58.33 -40.73
C ARG A 5 -59.47 -58.63 -40.08
N GLY A 6 -58.67 -59.53 -40.66
CA GLY A 6 -57.34 -59.88 -40.13
C GLY A 6 -56.29 -58.77 -40.31
N SER A 7 -56.32 -58.07 -41.45
CA SER A 7 -55.35 -56.99 -41.74
C SER A 7 -55.53 -55.78 -40.84
N ALA A 8 -56.78 -55.44 -40.47
CA ALA A 8 -57.07 -54.32 -39.56
C ALA A 8 -56.53 -54.56 -38.14
N ALA A 9 -56.68 -55.78 -37.62
CA ALA A 9 -56.14 -56.16 -36.31
C ALA A 9 -54.60 -56.10 -36.29
N LEU A 10 -53.94 -56.60 -37.33
CA LEU A 10 -52.48 -56.51 -37.48
C LEU A 10 -52.00 -55.06 -37.50
N LEU A 11 -52.68 -54.20 -38.26
CA LEU A 11 -52.35 -52.78 -38.39
C LEU A 11 -52.56 -52.04 -37.06
N GLY A 12 -53.61 -52.39 -36.31
CA GLY A 12 -53.84 -51.88 -34.96
C GLY A 12 -52.74 -52.28 -33.97
N ILE A 13 -52.27 -53.53 -34.01
CA ILE A 13 -51.17 -54.00 -33.15
C ILE A 13 -49.86 -53.27 -33.51
N ILE A 14 -49.54 -53.15 -34.79
CA ILE A 14 -48.34 -52.42 -35.25
C ILE A 14 -48.41 -50.95 -34.82
N ALA A 15 -49.57 -50.31 -34.99
CA ALA A 15 -49.78 -48.93 -34.54
C ALA A 15 -49.61 -48.79 -33.03
N MET A 16 -50.14 -49.72 -32.22
CA MET A 16 -49.96 -49.71 -30.77
C MET A 16 -48.51 -49.94 -30.35
N MET A 17 -47.77 -50.84 -31.02
CA MET A 17 -46.34 -51.02 -30.75
C MET A 17 -45.54 -49.76 -31.08
N LEU A 18 -45.82 -49.13 -32.22
CA LEU A 18 -45.17 -47.89 -32.63
C LEU A 18 -45.44 -46.75 -31.64
N LEU A 19 -46.70 -46.60 -31.21
CA LEU A 19 -47.08 -45.63 -30.18
C LEU A 19 -46.39 -45.92 -28.83
N GLY A 20 -46.24 -47.20 -28.47
CA GLY A 20 -45.50 -47.61 -27.28
C GLY A 20 -44.02 -47.19 -27.34
N LEU A 21 -43.36 -47.41 -28.48
CA LEU A 21 -41.96 -46.99 -28.68
C LEU A 21 -41.80 -45.46 -28.64
N ILE A 22 -42.73 -44.73 -29.26
CA ILE A 22 -42.74 -43.25 -29.21
C ILE A 22 -42.94 -42.79 -27.77
N GLY A 23 -43.88 -43.39 -27.03
CA GLY A 23 -44.15 -43.08 -25.62
C GLY A 23 -42.92 -43.30 -24.73
N LEU A 24 -42.23 -44.44 -24.89
CA LEU A 24 -40.97 -44.71 -24.18
C LEU A 24 -39.87 -43.71 -24.55
N GLY A 25 -39.74 -43.36 -25.83
CA GLY A 25 -38.79 -42.36 -26.30
C GLY A 25 -39.05 -40.95 -25.76
N MET A 26 -40.33 -40.57 -25.60
CA MET A 26 -40.69 -39.30 -24.97
C MET A 26 -40.37 -39.31 -23.46
N MET A 27 -40.65 -40.41 -22.75
CA MET A 27 -40.32 -40.52 -21.32
C MET A 27 -38.80 -40.40 -21.05
N THR A 28 -37.97 -41.03 -21.88
CA THR A 28 -36.50 -40.92 -21.72
C THR A 28 -36.02 -39.50 -22.01
N ARG A 29 -36.55 -38.86 -23.06
CA ARG A 29 -36.24 -37.45 -23.35
C ARG A 29 -36.65 -36.53 -22.21
N SER A 30 -37.83 -36.69 -21.62
CA SER A 30 -38.27 -35.88 -20.47
C SER A 30 -37.38 -36.06 -19.25
N ARG A 31 -36.87 -37.27 -19.00
CA ARG A 31 -35.88 -37.50 -17.91
C ARG A 31 -34.57 -36.77 -18.18
N ILE A 32 -34.08 -36.79 -19.41
CA ILE A 32 -32.85 -36.09 -19.81
C ILE A 32 -33.03 -34.58 -19.69
N GLU A 33 -34.16 -34.02 -20.17
CA GLU A 33 -34.45 -32.59 -20.05
C GLU A 33 -34.55 -32.15 -18.58
N LEU A 34 -35.17 -32.96 -17.72
CA LEU A 34 -35.23 -32.71 -16.29
C LEU A 34 -33.83 -32.76 -15.66
N GLU A 35 -33.00 -33.73 -16.03
CA GLU A 35 -31.62 -33.83 -15.54
C GLU A 35 -30.77 -32.62 -15.97
N ILE A 36 -30.86 -32.22 -17.24
CA ILE A 36 -30.18 -31.02 -17.75
C ILE A 36 -30.66 -29.76 -17.00
N ALA A 37 -31.97 -29.62 -16.78
CA ALA A 37 -32.52 -28.49 -16.05
C ALA A 37 -32.03 -28.45 -14.59
N THR A 38 -32.00 -29.61 -13.91
CA THR A 38 -31.47 -29.70 -12.54
C THR A 38 -29.98 -29.38 -12.48
N ASN A 39 -29.17 -29.93 -13.40
CA ASN A 39 -27.73 -29.66 -13.48
C ASN A 39 -27.44 -28.19 -13.82
N HIS A 40 -28.26 -27.56 -14.67
CA HIS A 40 -28.13 -26.15 -14.99
C HIS A 40 -28.43 -25.28 -13.76
N ARG A 41 -29.57 -25.52 -13.09
CA ARG A 41 -29.95 -24.81 -11.87
C ARG A 41 -28.90 -24.96 -10.77
N ASP A 42 -28.46 -26.20 -10.52
CA ASP A 42 -27.46 -26.50 -9.50
C ASP A 42 -26.08 -25.92 -9.88
N GLY A 43 -25.76 -25.85 -11.18
CA GLY A 43 -24.57 -25.19 -11.70
C GLY A 43 -24.55 -23.68 -11.45
N VAL A 44 -25.67 -23.00 -11.68
CA VAL A 44 -25.82 -21.56 -11.37
C VAL A 44 -25.72 -21.34 -9.85
N ALA A 45 -26.37 -22.17 -9.05
CA ALA A 45 -26.27 -22.11 -7.60
C ALA A 45 -24.82 -22.32 -7.11
N ALA A 46 -24.10 -23.31 -7.64
CA ALA A 46 -22.69 -23.55 -7.33
C ALA A 46 -21.79 -22.36 -7.69
N GLN A 47 -22.10 -21.61 -8.76
CA GLN A 47 -21.39 -20.39 -9.10
C GLN A 47 -21.59 -19.30 -8.04
N TYR A 48 -22.83 -19.02 -7.64
CA TYR A 48 -23.11 -18.04 -6.58
C TYR A 48 -22.43 -18.40 -5.25
N VAL A 49 -22.39 -19.70 -4.92
CA VAL A 49 -21.69 -20.21 -3.74
C VAL A 49 -20.18 -19.98 -3.84
N ALA A 50 -19.58 -20.14 -5.03
CA ALA A 50 -18.17 -19.80 -5.26
C ALA A 50 -17.91 -18.29 -5.16
N GLU A 51 -18.80 -17.45 -5.69
CA GLU A 51 -18.69 -15.98 -5.59
C GLU A 51 -18.73 -15.53 -4.13
N ALA A 52 -19.62 -16.09 -3.32
CA ALA A 52 -19.68 -15.84 -1.88
C ALA A 52 -18.37 -16.19 -1.16
N GLY A 53 -17.74 -17.30 -1.54
CA GLY A 53 -16.42 -17.69 -1.00
C GLY A 53 -15.31 -16.68 -1.34
N ILE A 54 -15.33 -16.11 -2.55
CA ILE A 54 -14.39 -15.04 -2.91
C ILE A 54 -14.69 -13.75 -2.15
N GLN A 55 -15.95 -13.35 -2.01
CA GLN A 55 -16.32 -12.15 -1.25
C GLN A 55 -15.91 -12.25 0.22
N TRP A 56 -16.09 -13.42 0.84
CA TRP A 56 -15.59 -13.71 2.17
C TRP A 56 -14.06 -13.55 2.25
N ALA A 57 -13.32 -14.13 1.29
CA ALA A 57 -11.87 -14.05 1.23
C ALA A 57 -11.36 -12.60 1.10
N ILE A 58 -11.98 -11.81 0.23
CA ILE A 58 -11.66 -10.38 0.05
C ILE A 58 -11.92 -9.62 1.35
N THR A 59 -13.06 -9.88 2.00
CA THR A 59 -13.43 -9.21 3.25
C THR A 59 -12.43 -9.54 4.37
N LYS A 60 -12.02 -10.80 4.48
CA LYS A 60 -10.99 -11.22 5.43
C LYS A 60 -9.65 -10.58 5.14
N LEU A 61 -9.22 -10.58 3.88
CA LEU A 61 -8.01 -9.88 3.45
C LEU A 61 -8.08 -8.37 3.69
N LYS A 62 -9.26 -7.74 3.78
CA LYS A 62 -9.39 -6.31 4.09
C LYS A 62 -9.21 -6.01 5.58
N ILE A 63 -9.86 -6.79 6.44
CA ILE A 63 -10.08 -6.46 7.85
C ILE A 63 -9.03 -7.11 8.78
N ASP A 64 -8.45 -8.24 8.40
CA ASP A 64 -7.68 -9.11 9.30
C ASP A 64 -6.19 -9.11 8.92
N ASP A 65 -5.36 -8.34 9.63
CA ASP A 65 -3.93 -8.18 9.34
C ASP A 65 -3.10 -9.45 9.60
N GLU A 66 -3.48 -10.23 10.61
CA GLU A 66 -2.87 -11.52 10.88
C GLU A 66 -3.10 -12.46 9.69
N PHE A 67 -4.33 -12.48 9.17
CA PHE A 67 -4.69 -13.26 7.99
C PHE A 67 -3.92 -12.83 6.73
N LYS A 68 -3.72 -11.53 6.50
CA LYS A 68 -2.87 -11.02 5.40
C LYS A 68 -1.45 -11.57 5.49
N SER A 69 -0.89 -11.64 6.70
CA SER A 69 0.46 -12.10 6.97
C SER A 69 0.59 -13.62 6.77
N GLN A 70 -0.37 -14.41 7.26
CA GLN A 70 -0.40 -15.87 7.08
C GLN A 70 -0.44 -16.27 5.59
N THR A 71 -1.18 -15.51 4.78
CA THR A 71 -1.35 -15.77 3.34
C THR A 71 -0.21 -15.23 2.47
N GLU A 72 0.80 -14.59 3.05
CA GLU A 72 1.95 -14.02 2.30
C GLU A 72 2.89 -15.10 1.78
N SER A 73 3.15 -16.13 2.59
CA SER A 73 4.16 -17.15 2.31
C SER A 73 3.59 -18.53 2.02
N LYS A 74 2.32 -18.77 2.38
CA LYS A 74 1.69 -20.09 2.29
C LYS A 74 0.24 -19.98 1.85
N ASP A 75 -0.25 -21.07 1.28
CA ASP A 75 -1.65 -21.23 0.97
C ASP A 75 -2.46 -21.45 2.26
N PHE A 76 -3.48 -20.63 2.46
CA PHE A 76 -4.55 -20.84 3.41
C PHE A 76 -5.73 -21.52 2.72
N ILE A 77 -6.22 -22.62 3.29
CA ILE A 77 -7.35 -23.39 2.74
C ILE A 77 -8.42 -23.51 3.82
N THR A 78 -9.66 -23.19 3.46
CA THR A 78 -10.81 -23.35 4.35
C THR A 78 -12.03 -23.82 3.57
N THR A 79 -12.96 -24.48 4.27
CA THR A 79 -14.22 -24.94 3.71
C THR A 79 -15.37 -24.48 4.61
N PHE A 80 -16.42 -23.95 4.00
CA PHE A 80 -17.62 -23.54 4.71
C PHE A 80 -18.83 -24.26 4.11
N GLU A 81 -19.72 -24.71 4.98
CA GLU A 81 -21.01 -25.28 4.60
C GLU A 81 -22.09 -24.22 4.79
N ILE A 82 -22.95 -24.08 3.78
CA ILE A 82 -24.12 -23.20 3.85
C ILE A 82 -25.28 -24.03 4.38
N LEU A 83 -25.63 -23.80 5.63
CA LEU A 83 -26.73 -24.50 6.29
C LEU A 83 -28.08 -23.97 5.80
N GLY A 84 -28.92 -24.87 5.28
CA GLY A 84 -30.36 -24.62 5.14
C GLY A 84 -31.10 -24.96 6.42
N THR A 85 -32.41 -24.82 6.40
CA THR A 85 -33.28 -25.12 7.56
C THR A 85 -33.22 -26.58 8.03
N LEU A 86 -32.85 -27.51 7.15
CA LEU A 86 -32.84 -28.96 7.43
C LEU A 86 -31.61 -29.71 6.89
N SER A 87 -30.80 -29.13 6.01
CA SER A 87 -29.59 -29.74 5.43
C SER A 87 -28.71 -28.68 4.76
N PRO A 88 -27.40 -28.95 4.54
CA PRO A 88 -26.55 -28.06 3.77
C PRO A 88 -27.09 -27.89 2.35
N ILE A 89 -27.30 -26.65 1.92
CA ILE A 89 -27.77 -26.31 0.56
C ILE A 89 -26.61 -26.15 -0.43
N GLY A 90 -25.38 -26.06 0.09
CA GLY A 90 -24.15 -26.02 -0.68
C GLY A 90 -22.94 -25.83 0.23
N SER A 91 -21.75 -25.87 -0.35
CA SER A 91 -20.51 -25.56 0.35
C SER A 91 -19.54 -24.87 -0.58
N TYR A 92 -18.63 -24.07 -0.03
CA TYR A 92 -17.51 -23.52 -0.78
C TYR A 92 -16.17 -23.87 -0.12
N ASN A 93 -15.20 -24.23 -0.94
CA ASN A 93 -13.80 -24.38 -0.55
C ASN A 93 -13.01 -23.20 -1.10
N VAL A 94 -12.32 -22.46 -0.23
CA VAL A 94 -11.54 -21.28 -0.59
C VAL A 94 -10.07 -21.54 -0.30
N LYS A 95 -9.24 -21.31 -1.31
CA LYS A 95 -7.78 -21.35 -1.23
C LYS A 95 -7.22 -19.96 -1.54
N ILE A 96 -6.43 -19.40 -0.64
CA ILE A 96 -5.84 -18.07 -0.74
C ILE A 96 -4.34 -18.20 -0.51
N GLY A 97 -3.51 -17.66 -1.39
CA GLY A 97 -2.06 -17.70 -1.21
C GLY A 97 -1.33 -16.71 -2.11
N PRO A 98 0.01 -16.70 -2.07
CA PRO A 98 0.81 -15.89 -2.98
C PRO A 98 0.56 -16.30 -4.42
N ASP A 99 0.50 -15.32 -5.34
CA ASP A 99 0.47 -15.62 -6.76
C ASP A 99 1.88 -16.04 -7.22
N SER A 100 2.07 -17.33 -7.51
CA SER A 100 3.35 -17.91 -7.93
C SER A 100 3.88 -17.34 -9.25
N LYS A 101 3.07 -16.59 -10.01
CA LYS A 101 3.47 -15.92 -11.25
C LYS A 101 4.09 -14.54 -11.04
N THR A 102 4.09 -14.01 -9.83
CA THR A 102 4.64 -12.68 -9.52
C THR A 102 5.56 -12.72 -8.31
N THR A 103 6.56 -11.84 -8.30
CA THR A 103 7.43 -11.60 -7.14
C THR A 103 6.80 -10.64 -6.12
N ASN A 104 5.68 -10.00 -6.47
CA ASN A 104 5.00 -9.05 -5.59
C ASN A 104 4.24 -9.78 -4.48
N LYS A 105 4.80 -9.75 -3.27
CA LYS A 105 4.24 -10.35 -2.06
C LYS A 105 2.92 -9.74 -1.60
N ASN A 106 2.41 -8.67 -2.22
CA ASN A 106 1.11 -8.09 -1.91
C ASN A 106 0.00 -8.60 -2.84
N VAL A 107 0.35 -9.39 -3.85
CA VAL A 107 -0.62 -10.03 -4.72
C VAL A 107 -1.06 -11.36 -4.10
N ARG A 108 -2.37 -11.55 -3.96
CA ARG A 108 -2.99 -12.80 -3.52
C ARG A 108 -3.79 -13.41 -4.66
N LEU A 109 -3.66 -14.72 -4.81
CA LEU A 109 -4.52 -15.52 -5.68
C LEU A 109 -5.58 -16.20 -4.83
N ILE A 110 -6.85 -15.94 -5.13
CA ILE A 110 -8.01 -16.53 -4.47
C ILE A 110 -8.66 -17.50 -5.43
N ARG A 111 -8.82 -18.76 -5.01
CA ARG A 111 -9.56 -19.79 -5.74
C ARG A 111 -10.73 -20.22 -4.87
N SER A 112 -11.94 -20.07 -5.36
CA SER A 112 -13.13 -20.59 -4.67
C SER A 112 -13.82 -21.65 -5.52
N ILE A 113 -14.11 -22.80 -4.92
CA ILE A 113 -14.88 -23.89 -5.54
C ILE A 113 -16.20 -24.01 -4.79
N GLY A 114 -17.29 -23.60 -5.43
CA GLY A 114 -18.64 -23.79 -4.93
C GLY A 114 -19.21 -25.14 -5.36
N THR A 115 -19.89 -25.82 -4.45
CA THR A 115 -20.51 -27.12 -4.65
C THR A 115 -21.97 -27.07 -4.21
N VAL A 116 -22.89 -27.46 -5.11
CA VAL A 116 -24.32 -27.63 -4.82
C VAL A 116 -24.75 -28.97 -5.43
N ASN A 117 -25.20 -29.91 -4.60
CA ASN A 117 -25.44 -31.29 -4.99
C ASN A 117 -24.21 -31.90 -5.71
N LYS A 118 -24.36 -32.26 -6.99
CA LYS A 118 -23.28 -32.80 -7.84
C LYS A 118 -22.57 -31.73 -8.68
N ALA A 119 -23.13 -30.51 -8.75
CA ALA A 119 -22.57 -29.43 -9.53
C ALA A 119 -21.42 -28.76 -8.79
N LYS A 120 -20.33 -28.50 -9.51
CA LYS A 120 -19.16 -27.75 -9.03
C LYS A 120 -18.84 -26.62 -9.99
N ARG A 121 -18.49 -25.46 -9.44
CA ARG A 121 -17.99 -24.29 -10.19
C ARG A 121 -16.79 -23.72 -9.47
N GLN A 122 -15.82 -23.23 -10.24
CA GLN A 122 -14.61 -22.61 -9.72
C GLN A 122 -14.53 -21.19 -10.24
N ILE A 123 -14.15 -20.26 -9.37
CA ILE A 123 -13.83 -18.87 -9.72
C ILE A 123 -12.44 -18.56 -9.20
N ILE A 124 -11.67 -17.83 -9.99
CA ILE A 124 -10.32 -17.40 -9.65
C ILE A 124 -10.30 -15.87 -9.66
N GLY A 125 -9.91 -15.28 -8.52
CA GLY A 125 -9.72 -13.85 -8.38
C GLY A 125 -8.27 -13.54 -8.02
N LYS A 126 -7.71 -12.51 -8.62
CA LYS A 126 -6.42 -11.94 -8.25
C LYS A 126 -6.66 -10.64 -7.50
N VAL A 127 -6.12 -10.54 -6.30
CA VAL A 127 -6.31 -9.38 -5.42
C VAL A 127 -4.96 -8.75 -5.14
N LEU A 128 -4.82 -7.46 -5.45
CA LEU A 128 -3.68 -6.66 -5.01
C LEU A 128 -4.04 -6.04 -3.66
N LEU A 129 -3.36 -6.48 -2.61
CA LEU A 129 -3.51 -5.88 -1.29
C LEU A 129 -2.98 -4.45 -1.32
N PRO A 130 -3.67 -3.52 -0.66
CA PRO A 130 -3.20 -2.17 -0.49
C PRO A 130 -1.93 -2.24 0.33
N VAL A 131 -0.82 -1.82 -0.26
CA VAL A 131 0.33 -1.51 0.56
C VAL A 131 -0.04 -0.22 1.26
N VAL A 132 -0.16 -0.26 2.58
CA VAL A 132 -0.22 0.97 3.36
C VAL A 132 1.05 1.71 2.97
N ALA A 133 0.92 2.77 2.16
CA ALA A 133 2.04 3.63 1.89
C ALA A 133 2.50 4.11 3.26
N SER A 134 3.76 3.83 3.58
CA SER A 134 4.33 4.32 4.81
C SER A 134 4.43 5.83 4.66
N SER A 135 3.97 6.59 5.65
CA SER A 135 4.11 8.04 5.59
C SER A 135 5.57 8.43 5.39
N VAL A 136 5.84 9.48 4.61
CA VAL A 136 7.20 10.02 4.42
C VAL A 136 7.86 10.37 5.75
N PHE A 137 7.05 10.66 6.77
CA PHE A 137 7.51 11.02 8.11
C PHE A 137 8.04 9.82 8.90
N ASN A 138 7.80 8.57 8.50
CA ASN A 138 8.25 7.38 9.24
C ASN A 138 9.75 7.06 9.04
N TYR A 139 10.49 7.92 8.35
CA TYR A 139 11.88 7.73 7.98
C TYR A 139 12.72 8.87 8.54
N ALA A 140 13.96 8.57 8.95
CA ALA A 140 14.94 9.60 9.29
C ALA A 140 15.15 10.53 8.08
N LEU A 141 15.38 9.91 6.92
CA LEU A 141 15.54 10.59 5.63
C LEU A 141 14.66 9.93 4.57
N PHE A 142 13.90 10.76 3.85
CA PHE A 142 13.09 10.35 2.70
C PHE A 142 13.38 11.24 1.48
N SER A 143 13.52 10.62 0.31
CA SER A 143 13.68 11.31 -0.97
C SER A 143 12.79 10.66 -2.04
N THR A 144 12.04 11.46 -2.81
CA THR A 144 11.30 10.94 -3.97
C THR A 144 12.21 10.66 -5.18
N ALA A 145 13.43 11.20 -5.19
CA ALA A 145 14.45 10.94 -6.21
C ALA A 145 15.67 10.29 -5.53
N ASN A 146 16.88 10.61 -5.98
CA ASN A 146 18.10 10.04 -5.42
C ASN A 146 18.35 10.52 -3.98
N LEU A 147 18.91 9.63 -3.17
CA LEU A 147 19.42 9.87 -1.82
C LEU A 147 20.91 9.54 -1.81
N SER A 148 21.76 10.55 -1.63
CA SER A 148 23.21 10.40 -1.52
C SER A 148 23.64 10.72 -0.09
N ILE A 149 24.36 9.82 0.55
CA ILE A 149 24.80 9.94 1.94
C ILE A 149 26.29 9.65 2.02
N THR A 150 27.05 10.55 2.65
CA THR A 150 28.51 10.48 2.74
C THR A 150 28.95 10.81 4.15
N ASN A 151 29.81 9.98 4.76
CA ASN A 151 30.42 10.22 6.08
C ASN A 151 29.42 10.68 7.16
N THR A 152 28.27 10.01 7.22
CA THR A 152 27.12 10.41 8.03
C THR A 152 26.68 9.25 8.91
N MET A 153 26.33 9.57 10.17
CA MET A 153 25.70 8.64 11.10
C MET A 153 24.18 8.87 11.11
N ILE A 154 23.39 7.81 10.95
CA ILE A 154 21.94 7.87 10.95
C ILE A 154 21.37 6.83 11.90
N THR A 155 20.60 7.28 12.89
CA THR A 155 19.77 6.41 13.73
C THR A 155 18.33 6.53 13.27
N GLY A 156 17.83 5.53 12.55
CA GLY A 156 16.50 5.51 11.96
C GLY A 156 16.51 4.99 10.52
N SER A 157 15.32 4.67 10.01
CA SER A 157 15.18 4.10 8.68
C SER A 157 15.34 5.12 7.56
N LEU A 158 15.85 4.67 6.41
CA LEU A 158 16.02 5.47 5.20
C LEU A 158 15.04 5.04 4.12
N ARG A 159 14.63 5.98 3.28
CA ARG A 159 13.87 5.63 2.08
C ARG A 159 14.15 6.52 0.88
N SER A 160 14.20 5.89 -0.28
CA SER A 160 14.16 6.56 -1.57
C SER A 160 13.21 5.86 -2.54
N ASN A 161 12.48 6.63 -3.33
CA ASN A 161 11.72 6.09 -4.47
C ASN A 161 12.60 5.81 -5.71
N ASP A 162 13.86 6.24 -5.70
CA ASP A 162 14.82 6.05 -6.79
C ASP A 162 16.11 5.38 -6.28
N ASN A 163 17.28 6.02 -6.40
CA ASN A 163 18.57 5.43 -5.99
C ASN A 163 19.03 5.87 -4.60
N ILE A 164 19.70 4.97 -3.89
CA ILE A 164 20.41 5.25 -2.63
C ILE A 164 21.90 5.01 -2.85
N THR A 165 22.73 6.01 -2.60
CA THR A 165 24.20 5.90 -2.63
C THR A 165 24.74 6.23 -1.25
N LEU A 166 25.48 5.30 -0.64
CA LEU A 166 26.14 5.45 0.66
C LEU A 166 27.66 5.38 0.45
N SER A 167 28.41 6.34 0.97
CA SER A 167 29.87 6.39 0.77
C SER A 167 30.61 6.89 2.00
N ASN A 168 31.90 6.55 2.10
CA ASN A 168 32.84 7.06 3.10
C ASN A 168 32.35 6.89 4.55
N ASN A 169 32.40 5.68 5.12
CA ASN A 169 32.16 5.45 6.56
C ASN A 169 30.76 5.82 7.07
N CYS A 170 29.71 5.66 6.27
CA CYS A 170 28.34 5.79 6.78
C CYS A 170 28.01 4.71 7.84
N GLU A 171 27.26 5.10 8.88
CA GLU A 171 26.70 4.17 9.86
C GLU A 171 25.18 4.36 9.93
N ILE A 172 24.42 3.34 9.53
CA ILE A 172 22.96 3.37 9.51
C ILE A 172 22.41 2.37 10.53
N ILE A 173 21.75 2.85 11.58
CA ILE A 173 21.04 2.05 12.57
C ILE A 173 19.55 2.11 12.25
N GLY A 174 19.12 1.30 11.29
CA GLY A 174 17.74 1.24 10.81
C GLY A 174 17.60 0.56 9.45
N ASP A 175 16.35 0.25 9.09
CA ASP A 175 16.04 -0.38 7.80
C ASP A 175 16.16 0.60 6.62
N ILE A 176 16.54 0.09 5.46
CA ILE A 176 16.60 0.85 4.21
C ILE A 176 15.51 0.36 3.26
N PHE A 177 14.71 1.28 2.73
CA PHE A 177 13.61 0.97 1.81
C PHE A 177 13.88 1.57 0.43
N ILE A 178 13.91 0.73 -0.60
CA ILE A 178 14.21 1.16 -1.97
C ILE A 178 13.31 0.47 -3.00
N ARG A 179 12.93 1.22 -4.03
CA ARG A 179 11.98 0.73 -5.05
C ARG A 179 12.53 -0.45 -5.85
N ASP A 180 13.83 -0.48 -6.13
CA ASP A 180 14.44 -1.46 -7.04
C ASP A 180 15.81 -1.86 -6.50
N SER A 181 16.14 -3.15 -6.57
CA SER A 181 17.39 -3.71 -6.02
C SER A 181 18.65 -3.26 -6.74
N THR A 182 18.55 -2.83 -7.99
CA THR A 182 19.71 -2.32 -8.75
C THR A 182 20.14 -0.91 -8.34
N LYS A 183 19.41 -0.30 -7.41
CA LYS A 183 19.48 1.14 -7.12
C LYS A 183 20.16 1.49 -5.81
N ILE A 184 20.72 0.51 -5.09
CA ILE A 184 21.53 0.76 -3.90
C ILE A 184 23.01 0.50 -4.19
N SER A 185 23.85 1.48 -3.86
CA SER A 185 25.30 1.36 -3.89
C SER A 185 25.85 1.80 -2.54
N TYR A 186 26.71 1.00 -1.92
CA TYR A 186 27.34 1.36 -0.66
C TYR A 186 28.82 0.93 -0.64
N ASN A 187 29.69 1.81 -0.17
CA ASN A 187 31.10 1.54 0.07
C ASN A 187 31.48 1.94 1.51
N GLU A 188 32.26 1.09 2.18
CA GLU A 188 32.73 1.34 3.55
C GLU A 188 31.60 1.75 4.51
N THR A 189 30.42 1.13 4.40
CA THR A 189 29.21 1.53 5.15
C THR A 189 28.77 0.39 6.07
N THR A 190 28.42 0.71 7.31
CA THR A 190 27.82 -0.23 8.28
C THR A 190 26.30 -0.03 8.29
N ILE A 191 25.53 -1.10 8.04
CA ILE A 191 24.07 -1.09 8.10
C ILE A 191 23.62 -2.07 9.16
N ASN A 192 23.06 -1.55 10.26
CA ASN A 192 22.42 -2.31 11.32
C ASN A 192 20.90 -2.27 11.12
N GLY A 193 20.43 -3.00 10.11
CA GLY A 193 19.03 -3.09 9.71
C GLY A 193 18.86 -3.94 8.44
N MET A 194 17.62 -4.09 7.98
CA MET A 194 17.30 -4.81 6.75
C MET A 194 17.23 -3.87 5.54
N ILE A 195 17.63 -4.37 4.37
CA ILE A 195 17.40 -3.68 3.09
C ILE A 195 16.16 -4.28 2.43
N ASN A 196 15.11 -3.47 2.34
CA ASN A 196 13.81 -3.82 1.77
C ASN A 196 13.69 -3.28 0.34
N TYR A 197 13.58 -4.20 -0.62
CA TYR A 197 13.46 -3.90 -2.04
C TYR A 197 11.99 -3.93 -2.50
N ASN A 198 11.71 -3.38 -3.69
CA ASN A 198 10.39 -3.42 -4.33
C ASN A 198 9.28 -2.77 -3.51
N VAL A 199 9.64 -1.73 -2.74
CA VAL A 199 8.67 -0.96 -1.96
C VAL A 199 7.88 -0.03 -2.90
N PRO A 200 6.59 0.27 -2.61
CA PRO A 200 5.79 1.17 -3.44
C PRO A 200 6.35 2.60 -3.49
N ILE A 201 5.90 3.39 -4.47
CA ILE A 201 6.24 4.82 -4.51
C ILE A 201 5.39 5.57 -3.47
N ILE A 202 6.02 6.37 -2.61
CA ILE A 202 5.31 7.31 -1.72
C ILE A 202 5.45 8.72 -2.30
N LYS A 203 4.40 9.54 -2.23
CA LYS A 203 4.47 10.94 -2.66
C LYS A 203 4.61 11.84 -1.43
N ILE A 204 5.36 12.93 -1.57
CA ILE A 204 5.34 14.01 -0.58
C ILE A 204 3.90 14.52 -0.43
N PRO A 205 3.38 14.68 0.81
CA PRO A 205 2.06 15.25 0.99
C PRO A 205 1.98 16.66 0.40
N ALA A 206 0.83 17.01 -0.16
CA ALA A 206 0.63 18.33 -0.75
C ALA A 206 0.30 19.36 0.33
N TYR A 207 1.10 20.42 0.42
CA TYR A 207 0.84 21.59 1.25
C TYR A 207 0.56 22.79 0.35
N ASN A 208 -0.66 23.33 0.41
CA ASN A 208 -1.06 24.46 -0.44
C ASN A 208 -0.73 25.78 0.25
N GLU A 209 0.06 26.64 -0.41
CA GLU A 209 0.47 27.95 0.10
C GLU A 209 -0.73 28.78 0.62
N ASN A 210 -1.87 28.71 -0.07
CA ASN A 210 -3.07 29.47 0.27
C ASN A 210 -3.65 29.12 1.66
N ASP A 211 -3.37 27.91 2.17
CA ASP A 211 -3.82 27.49 3.50
C ASP A 211 -3.02 28.19 4.62
N TYR A 212 -1.85 28.77 4.28
CA TYR A 212 -0.91 29.36 5.24
C TYR A 212 -0.79 30.89 5.15
N ARG A 213 -1.20 31.50 4.04
CA ARG A 213 -1.05 32.95 3.78
C ARG A 213 -1.68 33.86 4.85
N ASN A 214 -2.71 33.40 5.55
CA ASN A 214 -3.42 34.18 6.56
C ASN A 214 -2.88 33.95 7.99
N SER A 215 -1.78 33.20 8.14
CA SER A 215 -1.13 32.98 9.43
C SER A 215 -0.16 34.12 9.80
N SER A 216 0.42 34.06 11.00
CA SER A 216 1.39 35.05 11.46
C SER A 216 2.61 35.10 10.57
N LEU A 217 3.00 36.30 10.14
CA LEU A 217 4.17 36.50 9.31
C LEU A 217 5.44 36.20 10.12
N LEU A 218 6.26 35.28 9.64
CA LEU A 218 7.56 34.97 10.21
C LEU A 218 8.60 36.00 9.75
N HIS A 219 9.62 36.24 10.57
CA HIS A 219 10.79 36.98 10.10
C HIS A 219 11.62 36.09 9.15
N ASP A 220 11.70 36.49 7.88
CA ASP A 220 12.31 35.70 6.81
C ASP A 220 13.85 35.56 6.94
N PHE A 221 14.51 36.40 7.76
CA PHE A 221 15.97 36.42 7.92
C PHE A 221 16.41 36.59 9.38
N LEU A 222 16.92 35.53 10.00
CA LEU A 222 17.53 35.54 11.33
C LEU A 222 19.06 35.54 11.18
N ASP A 223 19.72 36.59 11.63
CA ASP A 223 21.17 36.75 11.58
C ASP A 223 21.72 37.14 12.95
N GLY A 224 22.30 36.17 13.66
CA GLY A 224 22.70 36.30 15.06
C GLY A 224 21.56 36.63 16.02
N GLN A 225 20.33 36.28 15.66
CA GLN A 225 19.13 36.63 16.43
C GLN A 225 18.43 35.40 17.02
N THR A 226 17.74 35.63 18.14
CA THR A 226 16.81 34.66 18.72
C THR A 226 15.38 35.05 18.38
N TYR A 227 14.65 34.14 17.77
CA TYR A 227 13.22 34.27 17.49
C TYR A 227 12.45 33.17 18.21
N THR A 228 11.40 33.54 18.94
CA THR A 228 10.51 32.58 19.60
C THR A 228 9.18 32.55 18.85
N LEU A 229 8.80 31.37 18.35
CA LEU A 229 7.48 31.14 17.78
C LEU A 229 6.43 31.29 18.87
N THR A 230 5.58 32.30 18.73
CA THR A 230 4.44 32.54 19.61
C THR A 230 3.17 31.86 19.11
N ASP A 231 3.10 31.60 17.81
CA ASP A 231 1.93 31.03 17.15
C ASP A 231 2.20 29.60 16.67
N ASN A 232 1.15 28.77 16.72
CA ASN A 232 1.23 27.39 16.24
C ASN A 232 1.41 27.30 14.72
N LEU A 233 1.14 28.40 14.00
CA LEU A 233 1.22 28.48 12.54
C LEU A 233 1.88 29.80 12.14
N SER A 234 2.96 29.73 11.37
CA SER A 234 3.66 30.90 10.83
C SER A 234 3.93 30.74 9.33
N PHE A 235 4.04 31.86 8.63
CA PHE A 235 4.27 31.92 7.19
C PHE A 235 5.43 32.85 6.84
N ALA A 236 6.40 32.33 6.08
CA ALA A 236 7.48 33.10 5.46
C ALA A 236 7.17 33.28 3.97
N ASN A 237 7.08 34.54 3.53
CA ASN A 237 6.65 34.89 2.17
C ASN A 237 7.77 34.77 1.14
N ASP A 238 9.02 34.67 1.58
CA ASP A 238 10.20 34.43 0.75
C ASP A 238 10.99 33.22 1.27
N ASN A 239 12.31 33.24 1.15
CA ASN A 239 13.20 32.28 1.78
C ASN A 239 13.22 32.52 3.29
N PHE A 240 13.27 31.44 4.06
CA PHE A 240 13.56 31.52 5.49
C PHE A 240 15.04 31.19 5.72
N ILE A 241 15.79 32.15 6.26
CA ILE A 241 17.24 32.07 6.38
C ILE A 241 17.63 32.25 7.85
N MET A 242 18.41 31.31 8.41
CA MET A 242 19.01 31.39 9.74
C MET A 242 20.53 31.32 9.61
N LYS A 243 21.25 32.32 10.12
CA LYS A 243 22.72 32.43 10.05
C LYS A 243 23.33 32.98 11.34
N ASN A 244 24.66 32.83 11.44
CA ASN A 244 25.52 33.43 12.46
C ASN A 244 25.08 33.17 13.91
N ASN A 245 24.85 31.90 14.26
CA ASN A 245 24.38 31.46 15.59
C ASN A 245 22.98 31.99 15.93
N SER A 246 22.05 31.96 14.97
CA SER A 246 20.65 32.29 15.23
C SER A 246 19.92 31.17 15.96
N TYR A 247 18.88 31.51 16.72
CA TYR A 247 18.07 30.57 17.48
C TYR A 247 16.60 30.71 17.08
N LEU A 248 15.94 29.60 16.75
CA LEU A 248 14.50 29.50 16.59
C LEU A 248 13.95 28.63 17.74
N LEU A 249 13.15 29.23 18.62
CA LEU A 249 12.60 28.59 19.80
C LEU A 249 11.10 28.39 19.67
N GLY A 250 10.56 27.36 20.32
CA GLY A 250 9.11 27.18 20.49
C GLY A 250 8.57 25.94 19.78
N ASN A 251 7.26 25.89 19.58
CA ASN A 251 6.61 24.77 18.90
C ASN A 251 5.64 25.33 17.86
N GLY A 252 5.53 24.66 16.72
CA GLY A 252 4.59 25.08 15.68
C GLY A 252 4.97 24.60 14.29
N LEU A 253 4.14 24.99 13.33
CA LEU A 253 4.37 24.75 11.91
C LEU A 253 4.75 26.07 11.23
N ILE A 254 5.83 26.05 10.46
CA ILE A 254 6.26 27.13 9.59
C ILE A 254 6.09 26.69 8.14
N TYR A 255 5.31 27.43 7.38
CA TYR A 255 5.29 27.30 5.92
C TYR A 255 6.20 28.37 5.30
N VAL A 256 7.11 27.95 4.43
CA VAL A 256 8.06 28.81 3.73
C VAL A 256 7.79 28.70 2.24
N LYS A 257 7.46 29.81 1.60
CA LYS A 257 7.10 29.82 0.17
C LYS A 257 8.23 29.32 -0.72
N ASN A 258 9.46 29.75 -0.43
CA ASN A 258 10.64 29.44 -1.23
C ASN A 258 11.53 28.45 -0.48
N ASN A 259 12.81 28.79 -0.29
CA ASN A 259 13.81 27.89 0.28
C ASN A 259 13.98 28.11 1.79
N VAL A 260 14.44 27.07 2.47
CA VAL A 260 14.88 27.13 3.87
C VAL A 260 16.39 26.96 3.90
N ILE A 261 17.09 27.89 4.55
CA ILE A 261 18.55 27.88 4.69
C ILE A 261 18.87 28.01 6.18
N ILE A 262 19.42 26.96 6.78
CA ILE A 262 19.82 26.94 8.20
C ILE A 262 21.32 26.70 8.23
N ASP A 263 22.07 27.70 8.66
CA ASP A 263 23.49 27.78 8.41
C ASP A 263 24.24 28.40 9.61
N THR A 264 25.55 28.24 9.63
CA THR A 264 26.50 28.83 10.58
C THR A 264 26.05 28.72 12.05
N LYS A 265 26.09 27.49 12.61
CA LYS A 265 25.80 27.17 14.02
C LYS A 265 24.41 27.59 14.51
N SER A 266 23.48 27.82 13.59
CA SER A 266 22.10 28.17 13.95
C SER A 266 21.37 26.96 14.54
N GLN A 267 20.43 27.24 15.45
CA GLN A 267 19.76 26.21 16.23
C GLN A 267 18.24 26.32 16.15
N ILE A 268 17.57 25.18 15.95
CA ILE A 268 16.11 25.05 16.10
C ILE A 268 15.86 24.21 17.35
N LEU A 269 15.15 24.79 18.33
CA LEU A 269 14.91 24.19 19.63
C LEU A 269 13.41 24.15 19.96
N GLY A 270 12.84 22.95 19.89
CA GLY A 270 11.43 22.66 20.20
C GLY A 270 10.74 21.94 19.05
N ASN A 271 9.49 21.51 19.24
CA ASN A 271 8.76 20.68 18.28
C ASN A 271 8.30 21.55 17.09
N ILE A 272 9.14 21.65 16.07
CA ILE A 272 8.94 22.54 14.93
C ILE A 272 8.84 21.74 13.64
N MET A 273 7.81 22.02 12.85
CA MET A 273 7.68 21.50 11.49
C MET A 273 7.91 22.63 10.50
N ILE A 274 8.85 22.47 9.57
CA ILE A 274 9.08 23.43 8.50
C ILE A 274 8.72 22.79 7.16
N VAL A 275 7.82 23.44 6.43
CA VAL A 275 7.38 23.04 5.09
C VAL A 275 7.91 24.08 4.09
N ALA A 276 8.85 23.67 3.25
CA ALA A 276 9.45 24.49 2.20
C ALA A 276 8.80 24.21 0.83
N GLY A 277 8.31 25.26 0.17
CA GLY A 277 7.86 25.20 -1.22
C GLY A 277 8.98 25.00 -2.23
N GLY A 278 10.22 25.34 -1.85
CA GLY A 278 11.46 25.14 -2.60
C GLY A 278 12.37 24.08 -1.97
N ASN A 279 13.65 24.40 -1.84
CA ASN A 279 14.70 23.51 -1.32
C ASN A 279 14.93 23.72 0.19
N ILE A 280 15.54 22.73 0.84
CA ILE A 280 16.10 22.85 2.19
C ILE A 280 17.63 22.72 2.10
N ILE A 281 18.34 23.64 2.74
CA ILE A 281 19.80 23.63 2.86
C ILE A 281 20.15 23.78 4.35
N ILE A 282 20.92 22.83 4.88
CA ILE A 282 21.38 22.81 6.27
C ILE A 282 22.90 22.66 6.24
N SER A 283 23.63 23.58 6.88
CA SER A 283 25.09 23.61 6.80
C SER A 283 25.75 24.13 8.07
N ASP A 284 27.08 24.03 8.10
CA ASP A 284 27.98 24.67 9.06
C ASP A 284 27.59 24.49 10.53
N HIS A 285 27.51 23.24 10.99
CA HIS A 285 27.24 22.86 12.38
C HIS A 285 25.87 23.32 12.91
N ALA A 286 24.87 23.41 12.03
CA ALA A 286 23.49 23.66 12.45
C ALA A 286 22.96 22.53 13.35
N ILE A 287 22.19 22.89 14.38
CA ILE A 287 21.62 21.95 15.36
C ILE A 287 20.10 22.05 15.33
N LEU A 288 19.43 20.96 14.94
CA LEU A 288 17.99 20.89 14.90
C LEU A 288 17.51 19.86 15.92
N ASN A 289 16.93 20.33 17.03
CA ASN A 289 16.44 19.48 18.11
C ASN A 289 14.92 19.41 18.07
N LYS A 290 14.41 18.25 17.62
CA LYS A 290 13.00 17.98 17.36
C LYS A 290 12.46 18.85 16.21
N ALA A 291 13.00 18.64 15.02
CA ALA A 291 12.48 19.26 13.80
C ALA A 291 11.96 18.24 12.77
N ILE A 292 10.78 18.51 12.18
CA ILE A 292 10.33 17.87 10.94
C ILE A 292 10.59 18.83 9.80
N LEU A 293 11.36 18.42 8.81
CA LEU A 293 11.59 19.22 7.61
C LEU A 293 11.00 18.55 6.39
N LEU A 294 10.20 19.30 5.64
CA LEU A 294 9.56 18.86 4.42
C LEU A 294 9.84 19.83 3.29
N ALA A 295 10.48 19.39 2.20
CA ALA A 295 10.67 20.21 1.00
C ALA A 295 9.94 19.62 -0.20
N LYS A 296 9.35 20.49 -1.02
CA LYS A 296 8.90 20.10 -2.37
C LYS A 296 10.07 19.94 -3.34
N GLY A 297 11.14 20.70 -3.16
CA GLY A 297 12.37 20.66 -3.95
C GLY A 297 13.40 19.66 -3.42
N ASN A 298 14.67 19.99 -3.61
CA ASN A 298 15.81 19.20 -3.15
C ASN A 298 16.17 19.49 -1.68
N GLY A 299 16.93 18.59 -1.07
CA GLY A 299 17.56 18.79 0.23
C GLY A 299 19.08 18.66 0.16
N GLN A 300 19.78 19.47 0.94
CA GLN A 300 21.22 19.42 1.13
C GLN A 300 21.52 19.58 2.62
N ILE A 301 22.30 18.67 3.19
CA ILE A 301 22.71 18.68 4.60
C ILE A 301 24.21 18.43 4.62
N ASP A 302 24.98 19.44 5.00
CA ASP A 302 26.43 19.37 4.94
C ASP A 302 27.06 19.80 6.28
N THR A 303 28.36 19.54 6.42
CA THR A 303 29.26 20.14 7.43
C THR A 303 28.77 20.02 8.87
N SER A 304 28.88 18.81 9.45
CA SER A 304 28.71 18.57 10.89
C SER A 304 27.36 19.00 11.46
N ALA A 305 26.30 18.95 10.64
CA ALA A 305 24.94 19.22 11.10
C ALA A 305 24.44 18.10 12.04
N GLU A 306 23.76 18.47 13.11
CA GLU A 306 23.16 17.55 14.08
C GLU A 306 21.64 17.69 14.07
N ILE A 307 20.93 16.63 13.73
CA ILE A 307 19.49 16.69 13.49
C ILE A 307 18.79 15.58 14.28
N THR A 308 17.95 15.98 15.22
CA THR A 308 16.98 15.08 15.87
C THR A 308 15.60 15.33 15.28
N GLY A 309 15.08 14.38 14.49
CA GLY A 309 13.80 14.49 13.81
C GLY A 309 13.76 13.75 12.48
N CYS A 310 13.06 14.29 11.48
CA CYS A 310 12.99 13.68 10.15
C CYS A 310 13.01 14.69 9.01
N ILE A 311 13.54 14.26 7.86
CA ILE A 311 13.68 15.08 6.66
C ILE A 311 13.10 14.35 5.47
N SER A 312 12.17 15.00 4.79
CA SER A 312 11.47 14.45 3.62
C SER A 312 11.53 15.44 2.47
N VAL A 313 12.04 15.03 1.31
CA VAL A 313 12.16 15.92 0.15
C VAL A 313 11.52 15.35 -1.12
N GLY A 314 10.94 16.24 -1.91
CA GLY A 314 10.28 15.94 -3.18
C GLY A 314 11.21 15.90 -4.39
N GLY A 315 12.49 16.18 -4.21
CA GLY A 315 13.56 16.07 -5.19
C GLY A 315 14.67 15.13 -4.73
N LYS A 316 15.93 15.50 -5.00
CA LYS A 316 17.13 14.77 -4.54
C LYS A 316 17.51 15.20 -3.13
N LEU A 317 18.10 14.30 -2.35
CA LEU A 317 18.63 14.57 -1.02
C LEU A 317 20.11 14.20 -0.97
N ASN A 318 20.96 15.16 -0.65
CA ASN A 318 22.38 14.94 -0.38
C ASN A 318 22.65 15.20 1.10
N VAL A 319 23.35 14.27 1.75
CA VAL A 319 23.73 14.36 3.17
C VAL A 319 25.21 14.03 3.30
N GLU A 320 25.99 14.98 3.80
CA GLU A 320 27.44 14.88 3.96
C GLU A 320 27.85 15.32 5.36
N ASP A 321 28.73 14.56 6.01
CA ASP A 321 29.32 14.88 7.30
C ASP A 321 28.29 15.20 8.41
N ALA A 322 27.13 14.53 8.46
CA ALA A 322 26.05 14.86 9.39
C ALA A 322 25.75 13.74 10.42
N THR A 323 25.00 14.08 11.47
CA THR A 323 24.37 13.12 12.39
C THR A 323 22.85 13.32 12.38
N VAL A 324 22.10 12.28 12.02
CA VAL A 324 20.63 12.32 11.96
C VAL A 324 20.04 11.26 12.87
N ILE A 325 19.27 11.67 13.87
CA ILE A 325 18.60 10.82 14.85
C ILE A 325 17.09 10.97 14.66
N TYR A 326 16.44 9.89 14.23
CA TYR A 326 14.99 9.84 14.11
C TYR A 326 14.33 9.86 15.48
N ASP A 327 13.41 10.81 15.67
CA ASP A 327 12.56 10.89 16.87
C ASP A 327 11.11 10.64 16.46
N ASN A 328 10.50 9.55 16.94
CA ASN A 328 9.10 9.26 16.64
C ASN A 328 8.13 10.15 17.43
N ASN A 329 8.57 10.73 18.55
CA ASN A 329 7.69 11.52 19.43
C ASN A 329 7.30 12.85 18.78
N ILE A 330 8.15 13.42 17.94
CA ILE A 330 7.83 14.65 17.21
C ILE A 330 6.72 14.45 16.18
N ILE A 331 6.66 13.27 15.55
CA ILE A 331 5.66 12.97 14.53
C ILE A 331 4.27 12.92 15.17
N GLN A 332 4.18 12.39 16.39
CA GLN A 332 2.95 12.37 17.17
C GLN A 332 2.51 13.75 17.66
N PHE A 333 3.42 14.74 17.68
CA PHE A 333 3.10 16.12 18.03
C PHE A 333 2.28 16.82 16.94
N PHE A 334 2.45 16.42 15.68
CA PHE A 334 1.76 17.02 14.54
C PHE A 334 0.65 16.10 14.01
N ASN A 335 -0.48 16.69 13.63
CA ASN A 335 -1.53 15.98 12.91
C ASN A 335 -1.13 15.80 11.44
N LEU A 336 -0.17 14.92 11.20
CA LEU A 336 0.37 14.67 9.86
C LEU A 336 -0.64 13.90 9.00
N PRO A 337 -0.71 14.19 7.69
CA PRO A 337 -1.55 13.41 6.79
C PRO A 337 -1.10 11.94 6.81
N THR A 338 -1.98 11.07 7.27
CA THR A 338 -1.83 9.62 7.14
C THR A 338 -2.13 9.24 5.70
N ASP A 339 -1.24 8.46 5.08
CA ASP A 339 -1.41 8.06 3.68
C ASP A 339 -2.78 7.42 3.42
N ILE A 340 -3.37 7.79 2.29
CA ILE A 340 -4.58 7.16 1.76
C ILE A 340 -4.12 5.80 1.22
N ALA A 341 -4.48 4.71 1.90
CA ALA A 341 -4.23 3.37 1.39
C ALA A 341 -4.72 3.28 -0.07
N SER A 342 -3.88 2.81 -0.99
CA SER A 342 -4.32 2.53 -2.36
C SER A 342 -5.57 1.65 -2.31
N PRO A 343 -6.56 1.83 -3.22
CA PRO A 343 -7.75 1.00 -3.19
C PRO A 343 -7.39 -0.48 -3.43
N PHE A 344 -8.14 -1.39 -2.83
CA PHE A 344 -8.09 -2.82 -3.14
C PHE A 344 -8.43 -3.03 -4.63
N GLU A 345 -7.49 -3.53 -5.43
CA GLU A 345 -7.74 -3.87 -6.83
C GLU A 345 -8.02 -5.37 -6.97
N ILE A 346 -9.08 -5.71 -7.71
CA ILE A 346 -9.50 -7.09 -7.96
C ILE A 346 -9.59 -7.29 -9.47
N THR A 347 -8.89 -8.31 -9.97
CA THR A 347 -9.00 -8.77 -11.37
C THR A 347 -9.60 -10.17 -11.37
N TRP A 348 -10.56 -10.40 -12.26
CA TRP A 348 -11.27 -11.68 -12.40
C TRP A 348 -10.76 -12.44 -13.62
N ASP A 349 -10.41 -13.70 -13.45
CA ASP A 349 -10.17 -14.64 -14.54
C ASP A 349 -11.40 -15.55 -14.63
N TYR A 350 -12.24 -15.33 -15.64
CA TYR A 350 -13.41 -16.16 -15.94
C TYR A 350 -13.05 -17.39 -16.76
#